data_AF-A0A3B9X191-F1
#
_entry.id   AF-A0A3B9X191-F1
#
_cell.length_a   1.000
_cell.length_b   1.000
_cell.length_c   1.000
_cell.angle_alpha   90.00
_cell.angle_beta   90.00
_cell.angle_gamma   90.00
#
_symmetry.space_group_name_H-M   'P 1'
#
loop_
_entity.id
_entity.type
_entity.pdbx_description
1 polymer ?
#
loop_
_entity_poly.entity_id
_entity_poly.type
_entity_poly.pdbx_seq_one_letter_code
_entity_poly.pdbx_strand_id
1 'polypeptide(L)' 'TPDIFDTIRNTPPSKNGEIQIADVQLKLAKQGKVLGYKFKGKRFDCGSIDGYINATNITYALEKTKEAAL' A
#
# COMPACT_ATOMS: atom_id res chain seq x y z
N THR A 1 12.84 -9.79 2.27
CA THR A 1 14.15 -10.43 2.00
C THR A 1 14.20 -10.88 0.54
N PRO A 2 15.39 -11.14 -0.04
CA PRO A 2 15.52 -11.51 -1.46
C PRO A 2 14.79 -12.81 -1.88
N ASP A 3 14.48 -13.70 -0.94
CA ASP A 3 13.71 -14.94 -1.15
C ASP A 3 12.27 -14.72 -1.62
N ILE A 4 11.75 -13.49 -1.59
CA ILE A 4 10.47 -13.15 -2.23
C ILE A 4 10.50 -13.45 -3.73
N PHE A 5 11.64 -13.27 -4.40
CA PHE A 5 11.74 -13.47 -5.85
C PHE A 5 11.55 -14.93 -6.26
N ASP A 6 12.04 -15.88 -5.47
CA ASP A 6 11.77 -17.31 -5.69
C ASP A 6 10.30 -17.63 -5.51
N THR A 7 9.66 -16.99 -4.53
CA THR A 7 8.22 -17.17 -4.30
C THR A 7 7.41 -16.63 -5.47
N ILE A 8 7.74 -15.43 -5.98
CA ILE A 8 7.09 -14.82 -7.16
C ILE A 8 7.22 -15.73 -8.38
N ARG A 9 8.44 -16.20 -8.71
CA ARG A 9 8.68 -17.08 -9.88
C ARG A 9 7.85 -18.36 -9.87
N ASN A 10 7.53 -18.87 -8.68
CA ASN A 10 6.79 -20.10 -8.49
C ASN A 10 5.29 -19.89 -8.20
N THR A 11 4.82 -18.64 -8.16
CA THR A 11 3.39 -18.35 -7.95
C THR A 11 2.69 -18.37 -9.31
N PRO A 12 1.68 -19.24 -9.50
CA PRO A 12 0.93 -19.28 -10.74
C PRO A 12 0.09 -18.00 -10.92
N PRO A 13 -0.22 -17.60 -12.17
CA PRO A 13 -1.12 -16.49 -12.41
C PRO A 13 -2.54 -16.81 -11.92
N SER A 14 -3.26 -15.76 -11.52
CA SER A 14 -4.69 -15.80 -11.23
C SER A 14 -5.52 -16.02 -12.50
N LYS A 15 -6.85 -16.15 -12.35
CA LYS A 15 -7.79 -16.33 -13.48
C LYS A 15 -7.69 -15.25 -14.56
N ASN A 16 -7.18 -14.07 -14.20
CA ASN A 16 -7.03 -12.93 -15.10
C ASN A 16 -5.63 -12.83 -15.72
N GLY A 17 -4.77 -13.84 -15.52
CA GLY A 17 -3.41 -13.89 -16.07
C GLY A 17 -2.36 -13.12 -15.27
N GLU A 18 -2.74 -12.49 -14.16
CA GLU A 18 -1.83 -11.74 -13.31
C GLU A 18 -1.31 -12.56 -12.12
N ILE A 19 -0.01 -12.45 -11.83
CA ILE A 19 0.56 -12.92 -10.57
C ILE A 19 0.20 -11.92 -9.47
N GLN A 20 -0.53 -12.38 -8.46
CA GLN A 20 -0.98 -11.52 -7.36
C GLN A 20 0.07 -11.48 -6.24
N ILE A 21 0.54 -10.28 -5.89
CA ILE A 21 1.51 -10.12 -4.80
C ILE A 21 0.93 -10.55 -3.43
N ALA A 22 -0.39 -10.47 -3.27
CA ALA A 22 -1.08 -10.92 -2.07
C ALA A 22 -0.89 -12.42 -1.82
N ASP A 23 -0.92 -13.25 -2.88
CA ASP A 23 -0.72 -14.70 -2.78
C ASP A 23 0.73 -15.03 -2.41
N VAL A 24 1.68 -14.30 -3.00
CA VAL A 24 3.11 -14.38 -2.66
C VAL A 24 3.34 -14.06 -1.18
N GLN A 25 2.77 -12.94 -0.71
CA GLN A 25 2.88 -12.51 0.67
C GLN A 25 2.21 -13.50 1.63
N LEU A 26 1.05 -14.05 1.28
CA LEU A 26 0.37 -15.06 2.08
C LEU A 26 1.22 -16.33 2.24
N LYS A 27 1.87 -16.79 1.17
CA LYS A 27 2.78 -17.95 1.21
C LYS A 27 3.97 -17.69 2.14
N LEU A 28 4.58 -16.50 2.06
CA LEU A 28 5.68 -16.11 2.95
C LEU A 28 5.22 -15.89 4.40
N ALA A 29 4.02 -15.37 4.61
CA ALA A 29 3.45 -15.17 5.93
C ALA A 29 3.24 -16.50 6.67
N LYS A 30 2.74 -17.53 5.97
CA LYS A 30 2.65 -18.90 6.50
C LYS A 30 4.00 -19.51 6.89
N GLN A 31 5.10 -18.99 6.35
CA GLN A 31 6.47 -19.40 6.70
C GLN A 31 7.09 -18.53 7.81
N GLY A 32 6.34 -17.59 8.40
CA GLY A 32 6.85 -16.67 9.41
C GLY A 32 7.79 -15.58 8.87
N LYS A 33 7.80 -15.35 7.54
CA LYS A 33 8.73 -14.43 6.86
C LYS A 33 8.16 -13.05 6.58
N VAL A 34 6.99 -12.74 7.13
CA VAL A 34 6.30 -11.46 6.92
C VAL A 34 6.06 -10.80 8.27
N LEU A 35 6.36 -9.50 8.34
CA LEU A 35 6.06 -8.66 9.49
C LEU A 35 4.90 -7.72 9.14
N GLY A 36 3.90 -7.67 10.03
CA GLY A 36 2.84 -6.69 9.96
C GLY A 36 3.28 -5.38 10.61
N TYR A 37 3.28 -4.28 9.84
CA TYR A 37 3.56 -2.95 10.38
C TYR A 37 2.27 -2.14 10.54
N LYS A 38 1.91 -1.82 11.79
CA LYS A 38 0.78 -0.93 12.09
C LYS A 38 1.21 0.53 11.91
N PHE A 39 1.01 1.04 10.69
CA PHE A 39 1.27 2.43 10.35
C PHE A 39 0.56 3.40 11.30
N LYS A 40 1.26 4.48 11.68
CA LYS A 40 0.72 5.59 12.46
C LYS A 40 0.65 6.83 11.56
N GLY A 41 -0.55 7.39 11.44
CA GLY A 41 -0.82 8.56 10.61
C GLY A 41 -2.12 8.40 9.84
N LYS A 42 -2.46 9.41 9.04
CA LYS A 42 -3.62 9.38 8.14
C LYS A 42 -3.17 8.95 6.75
N ARG A 43 -3.88 7.97 6.16
CA ARG A 43 -3.71 7.57 4.76
C ARG A 43 -4.95 7.99 3.98
N PHE A 44 -4.74 8.26 2.70
CA PHE A 44 -5.79 8.53 1.72
C PHE A 44 -5.69 7.53 0.58
N ASP A 45 -6.81 6.97 0.18
CA ASP A 45 -6.89 6.11 -1.00
C ASP A 45 -7.12 6.96 -2.25
N CYS A 46 -6.05 7.40 -2.88
CA CYS A 46 -6.09 8.18 -4.11
C CYS A 46 -6.41 7.35 -5.37
N GLY A 47 -6.65 6.04 -5.24
CA GLY A 47 -7.20 5.23 -6.33
C GLY A 47 -8.69 5.47 -6.56
N SER A 48 -9.37 6.10 -5.59
CA SER A 48 -10.77 6.51 -5.68
C SER A 48 -10.89 8.03 -5.90
N ILE A 49 -11.95 8.47 -6.58
CA ILE A 49 -12.23 9.90 -6.80
C ILE A 49 -12.38 10.62 -5.46
N ASP A 50 -13.22 10.09 -4.56
CA ASP A 50 -13.47 10.70 -3.25
C ASP A 50 -12.22 10.78 -2.38
N GLY A 51 -11.41 9.71 -2.37
CA GLY A 51 -10.18 9.68 -1.60
C GLY A 51 -9.13 10.63 -2.15
N TYR A 52 -9.03 10.78 -3.47
CA TYR A 52 -8.17 11.77 -4.12
C TYR A 52 -8.59 13.21 -3.77
N ILE A 53 -9.89 13.53 -3.86
CA ILE A 53 -10.42 14.86 -3.52
C ILE A 53 -10.16 15.17 -2.04
N ASN A 54 -10.41 14.22 -1.14
CA ASN A 54 -10.18 14.39 0.29
C ASN A 54 -8.70 14.65 0.62
N ALA A 55 -7.79 13.85 0.02
CA ALA A 55 -6.35 14.05 0.17
C ALA A 55 -5.92 15.46 -0.24
N THR A 56 -6.43 15.90 -1.40
CA THR A 56 -6.12 17.21 -1.99
C THR A 56 -6.60 18.34 -1.07
N ASN A 57 -7.86 18.30 -0.63
CA ASN A 57 -8.44 19.33 0.22
C ASN A 57 -7.70 19.47 1.57
N ILE A 58 -7.35 18.34 2.19
CA ILE A 58 -6.60 18.36 3.45
C ILE A 58 -5.19 18.90 3.24
N THR A 59 -4.52 18.53 2.15
CA THR A 59 -3.17 19.01 1.84
C THR A 59 -3.16 20.53 1.68
N TYR A 60 -4.08 21.10 0.88
CA TYR A 60 -4.19 22.55 0.72
C TYR A 60 -4.59 23.29 2.00
N ALA A 61 -5.47 22.71 2.82
CA ALA A 61 -5.84 23.30 4.10
C ALA A 61 -4.63 23.38 5.06
N LEU A 62 -3.80 22.33 5.09
CA LEU A 62 -2.58 22.29 5.89
C LEU A 62 -1.53 23.29 5.38
N GLU A 63 -1.36 23.44 4.07
CA GLU A 63 -0.46 24.44 3.48
C GLU A 63 -0.86 25.86 3.83
N LYS A 64 -2.14 26.22 3.65
CA LYS A 64 -2.67 27.53 4.05
C LYS A 64 -2.49 27.82 5.54
N THR A 65 -2.68 26.80 6.38
CA THR A 65 -2.50 26.93 7.83
C THR A 65 -1.03 27.20 8.19
N LYS A 66 -0.09 26.57 7.47
CA LYS A 66 1.34 26.82 7.66
C LYS A 66 1.74 28.22 7.22
N GLU A 67 1.26 28.69 6.07
CA GLU A 67 1.52 30.04 5.58
C GLU A 67 1.00 31.11 6.54
N ALA A 68 -0.19 30.91 7.11
CA ALA A 68 -0.78 31.84 8.07
C ALA A 68 -0.10 31.83 9.46
N ALA A 69 0.72 30.82 9.76
CA ALA A 69 1.45 30.69 11.02
C ALA A 69 2.90 31.22 10.94
N LEU A 70 3.32 31.72 9.77
CA LEU A 70 4.58 32.42 9.53
C LEU A 70 4.37 33.94 9.64
#